data_AF-A0A265UT26-F1
#
_entry.id   AF-A0A265UT26-F1
#
_cell.length_a   1.000
_cell.length_b   1.000
_cell.length_c   1.000
_cell.angle_alpha   90.00
_cell.angle_beta   90.00
_cell.angle_gamma   90.00
#
_symmetry.space_group_name_H-M   'P 1'
#
loop_
_entity.id
_entity.type
_entity.pdbx_description
1 polymer ?
#
loop_
_entity_poly.entity_id
_entity_poly.type
_entity_poly.pdbx_seq_one_letter_code
_entity_poly.pdbx_strand_id
1 'polypeptide(L)'
;MLARVANTMYWMNRYIERAENYARFMDVNYNLSLELPPNESEQWKPLVLATGDWDLYESLYAHAEKNQVIFFLGFDINNPNSIYSCISNARENARAIRSEITKEVWEQINHLYFLVKEGVEKKRYKSKNLRQFFTEIKNGCQLLYGMFDATLSRTESWHFGKLGQVIERADKTSRVLDVKYHILLSSPKEVGSSLDLIQWAALLKSVSAYDMYRKKHGKLNAATIAEFLILDTAFPRSILACLVHAEISLNAISGSSVGFTNPAQKQLGLLKSQLEFAAINDIIEQGMHEYLDDFQRKLNAISSAIYESFFVIDQVT
;
A
#
# COMPACT_ATOMS: atom_id res chain seq x y z
N MET A 1 -1.34 27.06 1.05
CA MET A 1 -2.55 26.23 1.27
C MET A 1 -2.94 26.16 2.74
N LEU A 2 -4.21 25.93 3.11
CA LEU A 2 -4.60 25.63 4.50
C LEU A 2 -4.09 24.23 4.91
N ALA A 3 -3.41 24.12 6.05
CA ALA A 3 -2.88 22.84 6.59
C ALA A 3 -3.92 21.72 6.61
N ARG A 4 -5.18 22.04 6.92
CA ARG A 4 -6.30 21.09 6.89
C ARG A 4 -6.56 20.52 5.50
N VAL A 5 -6.49 21.33 4.44
CA VAL A 5 -6.70 20.87 3.05
C VAL A 5 -5.58 19.92 2.64
N ALA A 6 -4.34 20.28 2.95
CA ALA A 6 -3.16 19.45 2.69
C ALA A 6 -3.27 18.09 3.38
N ASN A 7 -3.58 18.07 4.68
CA ASN A 7 -3.77 16.85 5.46
C ASN A 7 -4.89 15.97 4.89
N THR A 8 -6.02 16.59 4.53
CA THR A 8 -7.19 15.89 3.96
C THR A 8 -6.85 15.23 2.61
N MET A 9 -6.14 15.96 1.74
CA MET A 9 -5.73 15.45 0.43
C MET A 9 -4.70 14.32 0.53
N TYR A 10 -3.73 14.46 1.45
CA TYR A 10 -2.74 13.43 1.77
C TYR A 10 -3.40 12.13 2.24
N TRP A 11 -4.25 12.19 3.27
CA TRP A 11 -4.89 10.99 3.83
C TRP A 11 -5.92 10.37 2.90
N MET A 12 -6.68 11.17 2.14
CA MET A 12 -7.61 10.63 1.13
C MET A 12 -6.88 9.69 0.16
N ASN A 13 -5.72 10.10 -0.35
CA ASN A 13 -4.95 9.29 -1.28
C ASN A 13 -4.26 8.09 -0.62
N ARG A 14 -3.84 8.20 0.66
CA ARG A 14 -3.39 7.04 1.44
C ARG A 14 -4.48 6.00 1.61
N TYR A 15 -5.70 6.41 1.94
CA TYR A 15 -6.82 5.48 2.11
C TYR A 15 -7.20 4.78 0.80
N ILE A 16 -7.21 5.50 -0.33
CA ILE A 16 -7.48 4.90 -1.65
C ILE A 16 -6.40 3.87 -2.00
N GLU A 17 -5.12 4.22 -1.81
CA GLU A 17 -4.01 3.29 -2.07
C GLU A 17 -4.04 2.07 -1.14
N ARG A 18 -4.41 2.24 0.14
CA ARG A 18 -4.58 1.13 1.08
C ARG A 18 -5.71 0.18 0.65
N ALA A 19 -6.89 0.72 0.34
CA ALA A 19 -8.04 -0.07 -0.07
C ALA A 19 -7.75 -0.88 -1.34
N GLU A 20 -7.08 -0.25 -2.31
CA GLU A 20 -6.68 -0.88 -3.57
C GLU A 20 -5.66 -2.02 -3.35
N ASN A 21 -4.67 -1.79 -2.49
CA ASN A 21 -3.68 -2.82 -2.14
C ASN A 21 -4.32 -3.99 -1.38
N TYR A 22 -5.24 -3.74 -0.44
CA TYR A 22 -5.94 -4.79 0.30
C TYR A 22 -6.84 -5.62 -0.62
N ALA A 23 -7.56 -4.97 -1.55
CA ALA A 23 -8.39 -5.67 -2.53
C ALA A 23 -7.56 -6.62 -3.41
N ARG A 24 -6.41 -6.15 -3.89
CA ARG A 24 -5.49 -6.97 -4.70
C ARG A 24 -4.90 -8.11 -3.89
N PHE A 25 -4.39 -7.82 -2.70
CA PHE A 25 -3.73 -8.81 -1.85
C PHE A 25 -4.71 -9.91 -1.44
N MET A 26 -5.95 -9.58 -1.07
CA MET A 26 -6.99 -10.56 -0.78
C MET A 26 -7.45 -11.35 -2.00
N ASP A 27 -7.60 -10.72 -3.18
CA ASP A 27 -7.98 -11.42 -4.42
C ASP A 27 -6.93 -12.46 -4.82
N VAL A 28 -5.65 -12.10 -4.77
CA VAL A 28 -4.56 -13.00 -5.13
C VAL A 28 -4.45 -14.16 -4.14
N ASN A 29 -4.50 -13.88 -2.83
CA ASN A 29 -4.48 -14.92 -1.80
C ASN A 29 -5.72 -15.83 -1.86
N TYR A 30 -6.89 -15.26 -2.13
CA TYR A 30 -8.09 -16.06 -2.33
C TYR A 30 -7.93 -17.03 -3.50
N ASN A 31 -7.39 -16.57 -4.63
CA ASN A 31 -7.11 -17.45 -5.77
C ASN A 31 -6.07 -18.52 -5.43
N LEU A 32 -4.98 -18.14 -4.76
CA LEU A 32 -3.95 -19.08 -4.32
C LEU A 32 -4.51 -20.16 -3.38
N SER A 33 -5.42 -19.80 -2.47
CA SER A 33 -6.07 -20.74 -1.54
C SER A 33 -6.93 -21.80 -2.23
N LEU A 34 -7.31 -21.60 -3.51
CA LEU A 34 -8.05 -22.59 -4.29
C LEU A 34 -7.11 -23.63 -4.94
N GLU A 35 -5.82 -23.33 -5.05
CA GLU A 35 -4.81 -24.15 -5.74
C GLU A 35 -3.93 -24.95 -4.76
N LEU A 36 -3.89 -24.57 -3.48
CA LEU A 36 -3.03 -25.18 -2.45
C LEU A 36 -3.76 -26.25 -1.60
N PRO A 37 -3.02 -27.23 -1.02
CA PRO A 37 -3.57 -28.18 -0.06
C PRO A 37 -4.16 -27.46 1.17
N PRO A 38 -5.21 -28.01 1.81
CA PRO A 38 -5.91 -27.34 2.90
C PRO A 38 -5.07 -27.32 4.19
N ASN A 39 -4.35 -26.23 4.42
CA ASN A 39 -3.95 -25.79 5.76
C ASN A 39 -4.40 -24.34 5.93
N GLU A 40 -5.68 -24.15 6.25
CA GLU A 40 -6.35 -22.84 6.18
C GLU A 40 -5.74 -21.80 7.12
N SER A 41 -5.23 -22.17 8.30
CA SER A 41 -4.73 -21.19 9.27
C SER A 41 -3.41 -20.52 8.85
N GLU A 42 -2.49 -21.29 8.24
CA GLU A 42 -1.16 -20.80 7.84
C GLU A 42 -1.22 -19.82 6.67
N GLN A 43 -2.29 -19.85 5.85
CA GLN A 43 -2.41 -19.00 4.68
C GLN A 43 -2.98 -17.61 4.97
N TRP A 44 -3.87 -17.49 5.96
CA TRP A 44 -4.63 -16.24 6.17
C TRP A 44 -4.09 -15.35 7.29
N LYS A 45 -3.51 -15.93 8.37
CA LYS A 45 -2.80 -15.17 9.42
C LYS A 45 -1.76 -14.18 8.85
N PRO A 46 -0.92 -14.58 7.89
CA PRO A 46 0.10 -13.70 7.36
C PRO A 46 -0.43 -12.48 6.64
N LEU A 47 -1.67 -12.52 6.13
CA LEU A 47 -2.27 -11.34 5.51
C LEU A 47 -2.53 -10.25 6.56
N VAL A 48 -2.97 -10.64 7.75
CA VAL A 48 -3.21 -9.72 8.86
C VAL A 48 -1.89 -9.15 9.41
N LEU A 49 -0.84 -9.98 9.45
CA LEU A 49 0.51 -9.53 9.80
C LEU A 49 1.04 -8.53 8.77
N ALA A 50 0.89 -8.82 7.47
CA ALA A 50 1.26 -7.92 6.38
C ALA A 50 0.69 -6.52 6.59
N THR A 51 -0.58 -6.47 6.96
CA THR A 51 -1.32 -5.22 7.04
C THR A 51 -0.99 -4.43 8.31
N GLY A 52 -0.26 -5.03 9.26
CA GLY A 52 0.08 -4.43 10.55
C GLY A 52 -1.09 -4.43 11.53
N ASP A 53 -2.09 -5.29 11.31
CA ASP A 53 -3.35 -5.25 12.02
C ASP A 53 -3.51 -6.40 13.04
N TRP A 54 -2.42 -7.12 13.36
CA TRP A 54 -2.48 -8.35 14.18
C TRP A 54 -3.00 -8.09 15.60
N ASP A 55 -2.50 -7.08 16.30
CA ASP A 55 -2.93 -6.78 17.67
C ASP A 55 -4.42 -6.47 17.75
N LEU A 56 -4.94 -5.71 16.77
CA LEU A 56 -6.37 -5.42 16.67
C LEU A 56 -7.16 -6.69 16.32
N TYR A 57 -6.66 -7.50 15.39
CA TYR A 57 -7.31 -8.75 15.00
C TYR A 57 -7.45 -9.71 16.18
N GLU A 58 -6.39 -9.93 16.94
CA GLU A 58 -6.36 -10.82 18.10
C GLU A 58 -7.30 -10.34 19.22
N SER A 59 -7.49 -9.02 19.35
CA SER A 59 -8.46 -8.46 20.30
C SER A 59 -9.93 -8.71 19.90
N LEU A 60 -10.20 -8.98 18.62
CA LEU A 60 -11.55 -9.15 18.06
C LEU A 60 -11.89 -10.60 17.71
N TYR A 61 -10.88 -11.43 17.40
CA TYR A 61 -11.04 -12.79 16.87
C TYR A 61 -10.04 -13.75 17.51
N ALA A 62 -10.50 -14.98 17.82
CA ALA A 62 -9.67 -15.99 18.47
C ALA A 62 -8.71 -16.74 17.53
N HIS A 63 -9.07 -16.90 16.26
CA HIS A 63 -8.33 -17.68 15.27
C HIS A 63 -8.28 -16.95 13.94
N ALA A 64 -7.22 -17.18 13.14
CA ALA A 64 -7.05 -16.57 11.83
C ALA A 64 -7.75 -17.38 10.71
N GLU A 65 -9.07 -17.54 10.81
CA GLU A 65 -9.83 -18.29 9.82
C GLU A 65 -10.06 -17.48 8.54
N LYS A 66 -10.10 -18.16 7.39
CA LYS A 66 -10.30 -17.56 6.06
C LYS A 66 -11.42 -16.51 6.03
N ASN A 67 -12.63 -16.88 6.45
CA ASN A 67 -13.79 -15.99 6.36
C ASN A 67 -13.70 -14.81 7.35
N GLN A 68 -13.04 -15.00 8.50
CA GLN A 68 -12.83 -13.95 9.49
C GLN A 68 -11.78 -12.94 8.99
N VAL A 69 -10.67 -13.40 8.43
CA VAL A 69 -9.64 -12.52 7.84
C VAL A 69 -10.20 -11.73 6.66
N ILE A 70 -10.97 -12.38 5.76
CA ILE A 70 -11.65 -11.69 4.65
C ILE A 70 -12.61 -10.62 5.17
N PHE A 71 -13.41 -10.94 6.19
CA PHE A 71 -14.32 -9.97 6.78
C PHE A 71 -13.55 -8.81 7.43
N PHE A 72 -12.55 -9.10 8.25
CA PHE A 72 -11.75 -8.11 8.97
C PHE A 72 -11.03 -7.13 8.04
N LEU A 73 -10.38 -7.61 6.98
CA LEU A 73 -9.63 -6.75 6.05
C LEU A 73 -10.53 -6.08 5.00
N GLY A 74 -11.67 -6.67 4.66
CA GLY A 74 -12.55 -6.17 3.60
C GLY A 74 -13.75 -5.35 4.07
N PHE A 75 -14.34 -5.71 5.20
CA PHE A 75 -15.74 -5.36 5.51
C PHE A 75 -15.96 -4.89 6.95
N ASP A 76 -15.06 -5.21 7.88
CA ASP A 76 -15.24 -4.89 9.29
C ASP A 76 -15.09 -3.38 9.54
N ILE A 77 -16.12 -2.78 10.12
CA ILE A 77 -16.15 -1.38 10.51
C ILE A 77 -15.29 -1.10 11.75
N ASN A 78 -15.01 -2.13 12.56
CA ASN A 78 -14.13 -2.00 13.72
C ASN A 78 -12.65 -1.98 13.33
N ASN A 79 -12.33 -2.40 12.10
CA ASN A 79 -10.99 -2.25 11.55
C ASN A 79 -10.90 -0.91 10.78
N PRO A 80 -10.13 0.08 11.27
CA PRO A 80 -9.96 1.36 10.57
C PRO A 80 -9.22 1.22 9.23
N ASN A 81 -8.50 0.11 9.05
CA ASN A 81 -7.74 -0.20 7.84
C ASN A 81 -8.51 -1.10 6.85
N SER A 82 -9.73 -1.55 7.17
CA SER A 82 -10.50 -2.34 6.22
C SER A 82 -10.80 -1.56 4.93
N ILE A 83 -11.04 -2.26 3.82
CA ILE A 83 -11.45 -1.63 2.56
C ILE A 83 -12.66 -0.71 2.79
N TYR A 84 -13.66 -1.18 3.55
CA TYR A 84 -14.83 -0.39 3.91
C TYR A 84 -14.44 0.92 4.63
N SER A 85 -13.65 0.83 5.69
CA SER A 85 -13.25 2.00 6.49
C SER A 85 -12.39 2.98 5.69
N CYS A 86 -11.43 2.48 4.91
CA CYS A 86 -10.59 3.30 4.05
C CYS A 86 -11.40 4.09 3.02
N ILE A 87 -12.28 3.43 2.27
CA ILE A 87 -13.13 4.09 1.27
C ILE A 87 -14.11 5.06 1.94
N SER A 88 -14.67 4.70 3.10
CA SER A 88 -15.53 5.61 3.88
C SER A 88 -14.77 6.88 4.28
N ASN A 89 -13.58 6.74 4.84
CA ASN A 89 -12.74 7.87 5.24
C ASN A 89 -12.28 8.70 4.02
N ALA A 90 -11.93 8.06 2.91
CA ALA A 90 -11.60 8.75 1.67
C ALA A 90 -12.77 9.61 1.17
N ARG A 91 -14.01 9.12 1.25
CA ARG A 91 -15.22 9.88 0.91
C ARG A 91 -15.44 11.06 1.83
N GLU A 92 -15.29 10.89 3.14
CA GLU A 92 -15.47 11.99 4.08
C GLU A 92 -14.42 13.09 3.87
N ASN A 93 -13.18 12.70 3.57
CA ASN A 93 -12.12 13.62 3.15
C ASN A 93 -12.50 14.36 1.86
N ALA A 94 -12.89 13.63 0.81
CA ALA A 94 -13.32 14.21 -0.47
C ALA A 94 -14.47 15.21 -0.30
N ARG A 95 -15.40 14.94 0.64
CA ARG A 95 -16.53 15.83 0.95
C ARG A 95 -16.03 17.12 1.58
N ALA A 96 -15.05 17.03 2.48
CA ALA A 96 -14.49 18.17 3.19
C ALA A 96 -13.68 19.12 2.30
N ILE A 97 -13.09 18.61 1.21
CA ILE A 97 -12.29 19.37 0.23
C ILE A 97 -12.93 19.38 -1.16
N ARG A 98 -14.27 19.46 -1.23
CA ARG A 98 -15.00 19.36 -2.50
C ARG A 98 -14.60 20.40 -3.56
N SER A 99 -14.10 21.56 -3.13
CA SER A 99 -13.57 22.63 -3.99
C SER A 99 -12.21 22.31 -4.60
N GLU A 100 -11.45 21.39 -4.01
CA GLU A 100 -10.08 21.05 -4.40
C GLU A 100 -10.00 19.87 -5.38
N ILE A 101 -11.14 19.21 -5.62
CA ILE A 101 -11.26 18.05 -6.49
C ILE A 101 -12.29 18.30 -7.58
N THR A 102 -12.09 17.63 -8.72
CA THR A 102 -13.05 17.67 -9.82
C THR A 102 -14.33 16.93 -9.47
N LYS A 103 -15.39 17.18 -10.23
CA LYS A 103 -16.69 16.55 -10.01
C LYS A 103 -16.60 15.04 -10.22
N GLU A 104 -15.84 14.62 -11.21
CA GLU A 104 -15.59 13.25 -11.62
C GLU A 104 -14.88 12.47 -10.51
N VAL A 105 -13.85 13.05 -9.89
CA VAL A 105 -13.16 12.44 -8.74
C VAL A 105 -14.11 12.23 -7.57
N TRP A 106 -14.92 13.25 -7.25
CA TRP A 106 -15.93 13.13 -6.18
C TRP A 106 -16.95 12.03 -6.47
N GLU A 107 -17.51 12.00 -7.68
CA GLU A 107 -18.52 11.02 -8.07
C GLU A 107 -17.98 9.60 -8.01
N GLN A 108 -16.73 9.40 -8.44
CA GLN A 108 -16.10 8.09 -8.42
C GLN A 108 -15.78 7.62 -6.98
N ILE A 109 -15.31 8.49 -6.09
CA ILE A 109 -15.14 8.13 -4.67
C ILE A 109 -16.49 7.79 -4.03
N ASN A 110 -17.54 8.56 -4.36
CA ASN A 110 -18.88 8.30 -3.85
C ASN A 110 -19.48 6.99 -4.40
N HIS A 111 -19.19 6.63 -5.65
CA HIS A 111 -19.54 5.34 -6.22
C HIS A 111 -18.85 4.18 -5.47
N LEU A 112 -17.53 4.27 -5.23
CA LEU A 112 -16.80 3.28 -4.43
C LEU A 112 -17.37 3.12 -3.02
N TYR A 113 -17.78 4.22 -2.39
CA TYR A 113 -18.42 4.17 -1.08
C TYR A 113 -19.73 3.38 -1.09
N PHE A 114 -20.61 3.61 -2.07
CA PHE A 114 -21.84 2.83 -2.18
C PHE A 114 -21.56 1.37 -2.51
N LEU A 115 -20.54 1.08 -3.31
CA LEU A 115 -20.09 -0.29 -3.59
C LEU A 115 -19.66 -1.02 -2.30
N VAL A 116 -18.80 -0.42 -1.46
CA VAL A 116 -18.36 -1.07 -0.21
C VAL A 116 -19.50 -1.17 0.81
N LYS A 117 -20.39 -0.18 0.85
CA LYS A 117 -21.58 -0.18 1.73
C LYS A 117 -22.54 -1.31 1.35
N GLU A 118 -22.87 -1.44 0.08
CA GLU A 118 -23.66 -2.58 -0.43
C GLU A 118 -22.94 -3.91 -0.15
N GLY A 119 -21.60 -3.92 -0.27
CA GLY A 119 -20.76 -5.06 0.04
C GLY A 119 -20.98 -5.63 1.44
N VAL A 120 -21.03 -4.75 2.43
CA VAL A 120 -21.32 -5.09 3.83
C VAL A 120 -22.78 -5.54 3.99
N GLU A 121 -23.74 -4.75 3.50
CA GLU A 121 -25.18 -5.01 3.63
C GLU A 121 -25.58 -6.37 3.04
N LYS A 122 -25.06 -6.71 1.86
CA LYS A 122 -25.31 -7.98 1.18
C LYS A 122 -24.38 -9.11 1.63
N LYS A 123 -23.53 -8.89 2.63
CA LYS A 123 -22.55 -9.87 3.16
C LYS A 123 -21.72 -10.51 2.04
N ARG A 124 -21.19 -9.70 1.11
CA ARG A 124 -20.43 -10.17 -0.07
C ARG A 124 -19.23 -11.03 0.31
N TYR A 125 -18.68 -10.89 1.51
CA TYR A 125 -17.65 -11.79 2.07
C TYR A 125 -18.07 -13.26 2.15
N LYS A 126 -19.37 -13.57 2.15
CA LYS A 126 -19.92 -14.95 2.06
C LYS A 126 -20.30 -15.36 0.64
N SER A 127 -20.13 -14.48 -0.35
CA SER A 127 -20.58 -14.71 -1.71
C SER A 127 -19.56 -15.52 -2.51
N LYS A 128 -20.04 -16.35 -3.43
CA LYS A 128 -19.21 -17.00 -4.45
C LYS A 128 -18.52 -16.00 -5.38
N ASN A 129 -19.05 -14.77 -5.49
CA ASN A 129 -18.54 -13.71 -6.36
C ASN A 129 -17.59 -12.73 -5.62
N LEU A 130 -16.97 -13.14 -4.50
CA LEU A 130 -16.07 -12.28 -3.72
C LEU A 130 -14.93 -11.68 -4.56
N ARG A 131 -14.37 -12.45 -5.49
CA ARG A 131 -13.31 -11.95 -6.39
C ARG A 131 -13.77 -10.81 -7.30
N GLN A 132 -15.03 -10.83 -7.72
CA GLN A 132 -15.61 -9.76 -8.52
C GLN A 132 -15.66 -8.46 -7.70
N PHE A 133 -16.07 -8.53 -6.43
CA PHE A 133 -16.06 -7.38 -5.54
C PHE A 133 -14.67 -6.75 -5.42
N PHE A 134 -13.62 -7.55 -5.18
CA PHE A 134 -12.25 -7.03 -5.16
C PHE A 134 -11.80 -6.46 -6.51
N THR A 135 -12.26 -7.03 -7.62
CA THR A 135 -11.99 -6.49 -8.96
C THR A 135 -12.65 -5.13 -9.18
N GLU A 136 -13.89 -4.95 -8.74
CA GLU A 136 -14.60 -3.66 -8.82
C GLU A 136 -13.88 -2.59 -7.99
N ILE A 137 -13.40 -2.92 -6.78
CA ILE A 137 -12.62 -2.00 -5.95
C ILE A 137 -11.30 -1.60 -6.63
N LYS A 138 -10.52 -2.57 -7.14
CA LYS A 138 -9.27 -2.30 -7.85
C LYS A 138 -9.49 -1.38 -9.05
N ASN A 139 -10.45 -1.73 -9.91
CA ASN A 139 -10.77 -0.95 -11.11
C ASN A 139 -11.21 0.46 -10.74
N GLY A 140 -12.05 0.61 -9.72
CA GLY A 140 -12.52 1.91 -9.29
C GLY A 140 -11.42 2.79 -8.70
N CYS A 141 -10.45 2.23 -7.98
CA CYS A 141 -9.29 2.97 -7.48
C CYS A 141 -8.30 3.32 -8.60
N GLN A 142 -8.08 2.43 -9.58
CA GLN A 142 -7.26 2.73 -10.75
C GLN A 142 -7.87 3.83 -11.62
N LEU A 143 -9.20 3.84 -11.76
CA LEU A 143 -9.93 4.93 -12.42
C LEU A 143 -9.70 6.26 -11.69
N LEU A 144 -9.72 6.25 -10.35
CA LEU A 144 -9.38 7.45 -9.56
C LEU A 144 -7.96 7.93 -9.84
N TYR A 145 -6.96 7.04 -9.88
CA TYR A 145 -5.59 7.46 -10.19
C TYR A 145 -5.48 8.12 -11.57
N GLY A 146 -6.18 7.58 -12.57
CA GLY A 146 -6.27 8.20 -13.90
C GLY A 146 -6.94 9.58 -13.86
N MET A 147 -8.07 9.72 -13.14
CA MET A 147 -8.76 11.00 -12.98
C MET A 147 -7.91 12.04 -12.24
N PHE A 148 -7.20 11.64 -11.18
CA PHE A 148 -6.27 12.50 -10.45
C PHE A 148 -5.15 13.02 -11.34
N ASP A 149 -4.60 12.16 -12.20
CA ASP A 149 -3.51 12.55 -13.10
C ASP A 149 -3.99 13.44 -14.26
N ALA A 150 -5.17 13.14 -14.80
CA ALA A 150 -5.71 13.79 -16.01
C ALA A 150 -6.47 15.09 -15.76
N THR A 151 -7.06 15.29 -14.56
CA THR A 151 -8.05 16.37 -14.35
C THR A 151 -7.67 17.38 -13.27
N LEU A 152 -6.77 17.04 -12.34
CA LEU A 152 -6.33 17.99 -11.31
C LEU A 152 -5.12 18.80 -11.79
N SER A 153 -5.17 20.12 -11.58
CA SER A 153 -4.01 20.99 -11.77
C SER A 153 -2.87 20.60 -10.83
N ARG A 154 -1.61 20.71 -11.29
CA ARG A 154 -0.39 20.34 -10.54
C ARG A 154 -0.01 21.39 -9.50
N THR A 155 -0.94 21.69 -8.60
CA THR A 155 -0.75 22.57 -7.45
C THR A 155 -0.19 21.79 -6.26
N GLU A 156 0.10 22.48 -5.16
CA GLU A 156 0.42 21.86 -3.86
C GLU A 156 -0.56 20.73 -3.48
N SER A 157 -1.86 20.86 -3.80
CA SER A 157 -2.90 19.88 -3.41
C SER A 157 -2.60 18.56 -4.09
N TRP A 158 -2.34 18.63 -5.39
CA TRP A 158 -1.98 17.46 -6.18
C TRP A 158 -0.72 16.79 -5.62
N HIS A 159 0.31 17.58 -5.25
CA HIS A 159 1.54 17.03 -4.69
C HIS A 159 1.33 16.39 -3.31
N PHE A 160 0.49 16.95 -2.42
CA PHE A 160 0.16 16.29 -1.16
C PHE A 160 -0.58 14.97 -1.38
N GLY A 161 -1.51 14.93 -2.33
CA GLY A 161 -2.19 13.69 -2.72
C GLY A 161 -1.22 12.65 -3.28
N LYS A 162 -0.32 13.09 -4.17
CA LYS A 162 0.71 12.22 -4.75
C LYS A 162 1.67 11.68 -3.70
N LEU A 163 2.13 12.52 -2.77
CA LEU A 163 2.98 12.15 -1.65
C LEU A 163 2.32 11.08 -0.78
N GLY A 164 1.04 11.28 -0.41
CA GLY A 164 0.27 10.28 0.33
C GLY A 164 0.20 8.95 -0.41
N GLN A 165 -0.16 8.98 -1.70
CA GLN A 165 -0.24 7.79 -2.54
C GLN A 165 1.08 6.98 -2.55
N VAL A 166 2.21 7.62 -2.83
CA VAL A 166 3.48 6.90 -3.00
C VAL A 166 4.10 6.45 -1.68
N ILE A 167 3.89 7.19 -0.58
CA ILE A 167 4.31 6.75 0.76
C ILE A 167 3.53 5.50 1.18
N GLU A 168 2.20 5.50 0.99
CA GLU A 168 1.39 4.32 1.29
C GLU A 168 1.79 3.11 0.42
N ARG A 169 2.05 3.34 -0.86
CA ARG A 169 2.50 2.30 -1.78
C ARG A 169 3.84 1.68 -1.36
N ALA A 170 4.81 2.51 -0.97
CA ALA A 170 6.12 2.02 -0.51
C ALA A 170 5.97 1.16 0.75
N ASP A 171 5.17 1.60 1.72
CA ASP A 171 4.82 0.82 2.92
C ASP A 171 4.21 -0.53 2.52
N LYS A 172 3.18 -0.55 1.68
CA LYS A 172 2.51 -1.79 1.29
C LYS A 172 3.39 -2.73 0.46
N THR A 173 4.23 -2.22 -0.44
CA THR A 173 5.21 -3.07 -1.14
C THR A 173 6.17 -3.71 -0.15
N SER A 174 6.69 -2.96 0.82
CA SER A 174 7.63 -3.50 1.83
C SER A 174 6.98 -4.61 2.66
N ARG A 175 5.73 -4.39 3.11
CA ARG A 175 4.96 -5.35 3.89
C ARG A 175 4.62 -6.62 3.12
N VAL A 176 4.19 -6.50 1.86
CA VAL A 176 3.90 -7.67 1.01
C VAL A 176 5.17 -8.49 0.75
N LEU A 177 6.33 -7.83 0.62
CA LEU A 177 7.61 -8.53 0.50
C LEU A 177 7.99 -9.24 1.80
N ASP A 178 7.83 -8.58 2.93
CA ASP A 178 8.17 -9.10 4.27
C ASP A 178 7.34 -10.33 4.66
N VAL A 179 6.07 -10.37 4.22
CA VAL A 179 5.19 -11.53 4.41
C VAL A 179 5.79 -12.81 3.84
N LYS A 180 6.49 -12.78 2.70
CA LYS A 180 7.14 -14.01 2.18
C LYS A 180 8.13 -14.59 3.19
N TYR A 181 8.84 -13.75 3.94
CA TYR A 181 9.79 -14.18 4.96
C TYR A 181 9.10 -14.69 6.23
N HIS A 182 7.91 -14.19 6.57
CA HIS A 182 7.09 -14.73 7.66
C HIS A 182 6.28 -16.00 7.29
N ILE A 183 5.79 -16.12 6.05
CA ILE A 183 5.03 -17.30 5.58
C ILE A 183 5.97 -18.46 5.25
N LEU A 184 7.12 -18.17 4.63
CA LEU A 184 7.97 -19.16 3.98
C LEU A 184 9.44 -19.08 4.38
N LEU A 185 9.74 -19.18 5.68
CA LEU A 185 10.96 -19.92 6.02
C LEU A 185 10.76 -21.41 5.68
N SER A 186 10.60 -21.66 4.39
CA SER A 186 10.85 -22.93 3.74
C SER A 186 12.23 -23.39 4.19
N SER A 187 12.33 -24.66 4.60
CA SER A 187 13.62 -25.32 4.76
C SER A 187 14.49 -24.99 3.52
N PRO A 188 15.82 -24.79 3.64
CA PRO A 188 16.69 -24.54 2.49
C PRO A 188 16.52 -25.54 1.33
N LYS A 189 15.92 -26.71 1.61
CA LYS A 189 15.55 -27.77 0.67
C LYS A 189 14.37 -27.44 -0.26
N GLU A 190 13.53 -26.46 0.06
CA GLU A 190 12.33 -26.11 -0.71
C GLU A 190 12.49 -24.87 -1.60
N VAL A 191 13.64 -24.18 -1.50
CA VAL A 191 13.97 -23.02 -2.33
C VAL A 191 13.99 -23.44 -3.80
N GLY A 192 13.21 -22.73 -4.64
CA GLY A 192 13.09 -23.05 -6.06
C GLY A 192 12.14 -24.21 -6.38
N SER A 193 11.39 -24.73 -5.39
CA SER A 193 10.29 -25.67 -5.63
C SER A 193 9.15 -25.04 -6.44
N SER A 194 8.29 -25.85 -7.04
CA SER A 194 7.10 -25.37 -7.74
C SER A 194 6.19 -24.53 -6.82
N LEU A 195 6.07 -24.91 -5.55
CA LEU A 195 5.29 -24.17 -4.56
C LEU A 195 5.90 -22.79 -4.28
N ASP A 196 7.22 -22.73 -4.13
CA ASP A 196 7.95 -21.46 -3.94
C ASP A 196 7.75 -20.51 -5.13
N LEU A 197 7.83 -21.03 -6.36
CA LEU A 197 7.59 -20.25 -7.57
C LEU A 197 6.15 -19.74 -7.67
N ILE A 198 5.15 -20.54 -7.29
CA ILE A 198 3.74 -20.12 -7.26
C ILE A 198 3.55 -18.97 -6.26
N GLN A 199 4.18 -19.04 -5.09
CA GLN A 199 4.10 -18.00 -4.08
C GLN A 199 4.82 -16.71 -4.50
N TRP A 200 5.99 -16.81 -5.13
CA TRP A 200 6.66 -15.63 -5.72
C TRP A 200 5.81 -14.98 -6.81
N ALA A 201 5.14 -15.79 -7.65
CA ALA A 201 4.19 -15.28 -8.63
C ALA A 201 2.99 -14.59 -7.95
N ALA A 202 2.45 -15.15 -6.87
CA ALA A 202 1.38 -14.56 -6.08
C ALA A 202 1.81 -13.24 -5.42
N LEU A 203 3.01 -13.16 -4.87
CA LEU A 203 3.58 -11.94 -4.31
C LEU A 203 3.68 -10.85 -5.38
N LEU A 204 4.30 -11.15 -6.53
CA LEU A 204 4.41 -10.20 -7.63
C LEU A 204 3.04 -9.75 -8.14
N LYS A 205 2.06 -10.66 -8.25
CA LYS A 205 0.68 -10.32 -8.62
C LYS A 205 0.02 -9.41 -7.57
N SER A 206 0.34 -9.59 -6.28
CA SER A 206 -0.16 -8.78 -5.16
C SER A 206 0.38 -7.35 -5.11
N VAL A 207 1.38 -7.04 -5.94
CA VAL A 207 1.88 -5.67 -6.16
C VAL A 207 1.87 -5.28 -7.65
N SER A 208 1.08 -5.96 -8.50
CA SER A 208 0.99 -5.69 -9.94
C SER A 208 2.35 -5.68 -10.67
N ALA A 209 3.32 -6.46 -10.18
CA ALA A 209 4.70 -6.51 -10.66
C ALA A 209 4.98 -7.66 -11.62
N TYR A 210 4.13 -8.69 -11.66
CA TYR A 210 4.42 -9.96 -12.33
C TYR A 210 4.88 -9.80 -13.79
N ASP A 211 4.11 -9.08 -14.61
CA ASP A 211 4.41 -8.96 -16.04
C ASP A 211 5.68 -8.15 -16.31
N MET A 212 5.88 -7.04 -15.59
CA MET A 212 7.05 -6.18 -15.76
C MET A 212 8.32 -6.83 -15.22
N TYR A 213 8.22 -7.56 -14.11
CA TYR A 213 9.31 -8.41 -13.63
C TYR A 213 9.69 -9.47 -14.66
N ARG A 214 8.72 -10.22 -15.19
CA ARG A 214 8.93 -11.26 -16.21
C ARG A 214 9.57 -10.68 -17.47
N LYS A 215 9.17 -9.48 -17.88
CA LYS A 215 9.76 -8.77 -19.02
C LYS A 215 11.23 -8.40 -18.80
N LYS A 216 11.60 -8.00 -17.58
CA LYS A 216 12.96 -7.56 -17.25
C LYS A 216 13.92 -8.72 -16.94
N HIS A 217 13.49 -9.69 -16.13
CA HIS A 217 14.35 -10.74 -15.57
C HIS A 217 14.07 -12.15 -16.12
N GLY A 218 12.96 -12.36 -16.83
CA GLY A 218 12.60 -13.68 -17.34
C GLY A 218 12.14 -14.63 -16.24
N LYS A 219 13.04 -15.47 -15.71
CA LYS A 219 12.67 -16.49 -14.70
C LYS A 219 12.45 -15.85 -13.32
N LEU A 220 11.56 -16.45 -12.52
CA LEU A 220 11.36 -16.02 -11.14
C LEU A 220 12.57 -16.46 -10.32
N ASN A 221 13.14 -15.52 -9.56
CA ASN A 221 14.23 -15.77 -8.63
C ASN A 221 14.07 -14.79 -7.46
N ALA A 222 14.22 -15.29 -6.23
CA ALA A 222 13.95 -14.53 -5.02
C ALA A 222 14.79 -13.23 -4.93
N ALA A 223 16.10 -13.32 -5.19
CA ALA A 223 17.00 -12.18 -5.10
C ALA A 223 16.65 -11.10 -6.12
N THR A 224 16.42 -11.48 -7.38
CA THR A 224 16.04 -10.50 -8.41
C THR A 224 14.63 -9.96 -8.22
N ILE A 225 13.71 -10.70 -7.60
CA ILE A 225 12.38 -10.17 -7.21
C ILE A 225 12.52 -9.12 -6.12
N ALA A 226 13.30 -9.41 -5.09
CA ALA A 226 13.56 -8.45 -4.02
C ALA A 226 14.26 -7.20 -4.56
N GLU A 227 15.28 -7.36 -5.40
CA GLU A 227 15.95 -6.26 -6.11
C GLU A 227 14.94 -5.44 -6.92
N PHE A 228 14.07 -6.08 -7.69
CA PHE A 228 13.06 -5.40 -8.51
C PHE A 228 12.04 -4.61 -7.67
N LEU A 229 11.60 -5.17 -6.53
CA LEU A 229 10.61 -4.52 -5.68
C LEU A 229 11.21 -3.46 -4.75
N ILE A 230 12.49 -3.54 -4.41
CA ILE A 230 13.15 -2.58 -3.51
C ILE A 230 13.86 -1.48 -4.32
N LEU A 231 14.68 -1.86 -5.29
CA LEU A 231 15.71 -1.01 -5.90
C LEU A 231 15.42 -0.56 -7.34
N ASP A 232 14.39 -1.10 -8.00
CA ASP A 232 14.06 -0.64 -9.36
C ASP A 232 13.61 0.83 -9.33
N THR A 233 14.09 1.66 -10.27
CA THR A 233 13.75 3.09 -10.34
C THR A 233 12.63 3.41 -11.33
N ALA A 234 12.26 2.45 -12.19
CA ALA A 234 11.30 2.64 -13.27
C ALA A 234 9.93 2.03 -12.97
N PHE A 235 9.87 0.97 -12.16
CA PHE A 235 8.64 0.29 -11.82
C PHE A 235 7.85 1.09 -10.76
N PRO A 236 6.63 1.60 -11.03
CA PRO A 236 5.96 2.58 -10.17
C PRO A 236 5.58 2.13 -8.74
N ARG A 237 5.76 0.83 -8.44
CA ARG A 237 5.46 0.22 -7.14
C ARG A 237 6.70 -0.32 -6.44
N SER A 238 7.89 -0.23 -7.04
CA SER A 238 9.11 -0.48 -6.27
C SER A 238 9.28 0.61 -5.21
N ILE A 239 9.94 0.25 -4.11
CA ILE A 239 10.15 1.16 -2.98
C ILE A 239 10.94 2.38 -3.42
N LEU A 240 12.07 2.20 -4.10
CA LEU A 240 12.92 3.32 -4.55
C LEU A 240 12.18 4.26 -5.50
N ALA A 241 11.43 3.76 -6.49
CA ALA A 241 10.65 4.62 -7.38
C ALA A 241 9.60 5.44 -6.60
N CYS A 242 8.96 4.85 -5.57
CA CYS A 242 8.04 5.57 -4.71
C CYS A 242 8.73 6.69 -3.92
N LEU A 243 9.92 6.44 -3.37
CA LEU A 243 10.70 7.47 -2.66
C LEU A 243 11.16 8.60 -3.58
N VAL A 244 11.57 8.29 -4.81
CA VAL A 244 11.91 9.29 -5.85
C VAL A 244 10.70 10.19 -6.12
N HIS A 245 9.51 9.61 -6.33
CA HIS A 245 8.30 10.40 -6.54
C HIS A 245 7.83 11.18 -5.30
N ALA A 246 8.08 10.64 -4.11
CA ALA A 246 7.83 11.33 -2.85
C ALA A 246 8.69 12.59 -2.75
N GLU A 247 9.99 12.47 -3.07
CA GLU A 247 10.94 13.59 -3.02
C GLU A 247 10.55 14.69 -4.03
N ILE A 248 10.19 14.32 -5.26
CA ILE A 248 9.69 15.28 -6.27
C ILE A 248 8.50 16.06 -5.72
N SER A 249 7.52 15.38 -5.12
CA SER A 249 6.33 16.04 -4.58
C SER A 249 6.65 16.89 -3.37
N LEU A 250 7.54 16.42 -2.51
CA LEU A 250 7.93 17.13 -1.30
C LEU A 250 8.74 18.40 -1.60
N ASN A 251 9.62 18.36 -2.61
CA ASN A 251 10.35 19.52 -3.09
C ASN A 251 9.42 20.55 -3.74
N ALA A 252 8.44 20.10 -4.51
CA ALA A 252 7.42 20.97 -5.10
C ALA A 252 6.57 21.68 -4.02
N ILE A 253 6.18 20.97 -2.97
CA ILE A 253 5.46 21.54 -1.82
C ILE A 253 6.33 22.53 -1.04
N SER A 254 7.61 22.20 -0.85
CA SER A 254 8.53 23.00 -0.01
C SER A 254 9.12 24.22 -0.74
N GLY A 255 8.89 24.35 -2.04
CA GLY A 255 9.39 25.46 -2.86
C GLY A 255 10.92 25.47 -3.06
N SER A 256 11.63 24.40 -2.71
CA SER A 256 13.07 24.26 -2.90
C SER A 256 13.41 22.94 -3.57
N SER A 257 14.28 23.01 -4.59
CA SER A 257 14.84 21.85 -5.28
C SER A 257 16.26 21.48 -4.81
N VAL A 258 16.86 22.29 -3.92
CA VAL A 258 18.25 22.10 -3.45
C VAL A 258 18.27 22.05 -1.92
N GLY A 259 18.92 21.02 -1.38
CA GLY A 259 19.02 20.80 0.06
C GLY A 259 17.67 20.42 0.69
N PHE A 260 17.53 20.68 1.99
CA PHE A 260 16.30 20.48 2.74
C PHE A 260 15.90 21.78 3.45
N THR A 261 14.60 22.08 3.50
CA THR A 261 14.04 23.21 4.26
C THR A 261 13.24 22.75 5.48
N ASN A 262 12.90 21.47 5.56
CA ASN A 262 12.17 20.87 6.68
C ASN A 262 12.69 19.44 7.01
N PRO A 263 12.36 18.92 8.20
CA PRO A 263 12.77 17.58 8.61
C PRO A 263 12.30 16.46 7.68
N ALA A 264 11.12 16.58 7.07
CA ALA A 264 10.58 15.56 6.17
C ALA A 264 11.46 15.40 4.92
N GLN A 265 11.90 16.50 4.29
CA GLN A 265 12.82 16.47 3.15
C GLN A 265 14.15 15.82 3.52
N LYS A 266 14.70 16.18 4.68
CA LYS A 266 15.97 15.63 5.16
C LYS A 266 15.89 14.11 5.33
N GLN A 267 14.88 13.63 6.06
CA GLN A 267 14.74 12.20 6.35
C GLN A 267 14.43 11.39 5.09
N LEU A 268 13.56 11.91 4.21
CA LEU A 268 13.23 11.26 2.95
C LEU A 268 14.43 11.18 2.01
N GLY A 269 15.18 12.27 1.88
CA GLY A 269 16.40 12.31 1.06
C GLY A 269 17.45 11.31 1.55
N LEU A 270 17.67 11.23 2.87
CA LEU A 270 18.59 10.25 3.47
C LEU A 270 18.16 8.81 3.18
N LEU A 271 16.88 8.48 3.40
CA LEU A 271 16.36 7.13 3.14
C LEU A 271 16.44 6.78 1.65
N LYS A 272 16.04 7.70 0.77
CA LYS A 272 16.11 7.51 -0.69
C LYS A 272 17.56 7.26 -1.12
N SER A 273 18.51 8.09 -0.68
CA SER A 273 19.93 7.91 -1.02
C SER A 273 20.48 6.59 -0.47
N GLN A 274 20.08 6.16 0.73
CA GLN A 274 20.46 4.84 1.25
C GLN A 274 20.06 3.73 0.28
N LEU A 275 18.82 3.74 -0.25
CA LEU A 275 18.35 2.73 -1.20
C LEU A 275 18.99 2.89 -2.59
N GLU A 276 19.24 4.12 -3.04
CA GLU A 276 19.85 4.41 -4.35
C GLU A 276 21.26 3.85 -4.49
N PHE A 277 22.01 3.76 -3.39
CA PHE A 277 23.36 3.20 -3.35
C PHE A 277 23.42 1.79 -2.74
N ALA A 278 22.28 1.16 -2.44
CA ALA A 278 22.25 -0.19 -1.88
C ALA A 278 22.48 -1.26 -2.97
N ALA A 279 23.19 -2.33 -2.62
CA ALA A 279 23.24 -3.54 -3.41
C ALA A 279 22.31 -4.60 -2.80
N ILE A 280 21.64 -5.39 -3.66
CA ILE A 280 20.71 -6.43 -3.19
C ILE A 280 21.41 -7.50 -2.33
N ASN A 281 22.67 -7.81 -2.61
CA ASN A 281 23.43 -8.79 -1.84
C ASN A 281 23.62 -8.33 -0.39
N ASP A 282 23.94 -7.05 -0.16
CA ASP A 282 24.11 -6.48 1.17
C ASP A 282 22.79 -6.55 1.97
N ILE A 283 21.66 -6.29 1.30
CA ILE A 283 20.31 -6.40 1.91
C ILE A 283 20.01 -7.85 2.30
N ILE A 284 20.34 -8.81 1.44
CA ILE A 284 20.12 -10.23 1.72
C ILE A 284 21.02 -10.70 2.88
N GLU A 285 22.29 -10.26 2.91
CA GLU A 285 23.25 -10.59 3.98
C GLU A 285 22.87 -9.97 5.33
N GLN A 286 22.31 -8.75 5.34
CA GLN A 286 21.78 -8.11 6.54
C GLN A 286 20.55 -8.86 7.11
N GLY A 287 19.81 -9.55 6.25
CA GLY A 287 18.50 -10.12 6.57
C GLY A 287 17.38 -9.25 6.01
N MET A 288 16.53 -9.84 5.17
CA MET A 288 15.49 -9.10 4.47
C MET A 288 14.42 -8.56 5.41
N HIS A 289 14.01 -9.36 6.40
CA HIS A 289 12.99 -8.95 7.37
C HIS A 289 13.48 -7.75 8.18
N GLU A 290 14.71 -7.84 8.69
CA GLU A 290 15.37 -6.79 9.47
C GLU A 290 15.54 -5.51 8.66
N TYR A 291 15.91 -5.63 7.38
CA TYR A 291 16.01 -4.50 6.46
C TYR A 291 14.64 -3.84 6.20
N LEU A 292 13.61 -4.64 5.93
CA LEU A 292 12.26 -4.13 5.66
C LEU A 292 11.62 -3.51 6.90
N ASP A 293 11.86 -4.05 8.09
CA ASP A 293 11.41 -3.46 9.36
C ASP A 293 12.08 -2.10 9.63
N ASP A 294 13.40 -2.00 9.45
CA ASP A 294 14.11 -0.72 9.57
C ASP A 294 13.61 0.30 8.55
N PHE A 295 13.36 -0.13 7.30
CA PHE A 295 12.73 0.69 6.27
C PHE A 295 11.35 1.19 6.73
N GLN A 296 10.48 0.32 7.23
CA GLN A 296 9.14 0.67 7.69
C GLN A 296 9.20 1.67 8.86
N ARG A 297 10.12 1.48 9.82
CA ARG A 297 10.34 2.42 10.93
C ARG A 297 10.78 3.81 10.45
N LYS A 298 11.72 3.87 9.49
CA LYS A 298 12.15 5.14 8.88
C LYS A 298 11.02 5.80 8.09
N LEU A 299 10.21 5.04 7.37
CA LEU A 299 9.05 5.56 6.62
C LEU A 299 7.97 6.13 7.55
N ASN A 300 7.76 5.51 8.71
CA ASN A 300 6.88 6.03 9.75
C ASN A 300 7.41 7.35 10.33
N ALA A 301 8.72 7.44 10.61
CA ALA A 301 9.35 8.68 11.06
C ALA A 301 9.19 9.82 10.01
N ILE A 302 9.35 9.51 8.73
CA ILE A 302 9.09 10.46 7.64
C ILE A 302 7.62 10.89 7.63
N SER A 303 6.68 9.97 7.83
CA SER A 303 5.24 10.31 7.91
C SER A 303 4.95 11.26 9.07
N SER A 304 5.57 11.05 10.23
CA SER A 304 5.48 11.97 11.38
C SER A 304 6.10 13.33 11.06
N ALA A 305 7.28 13.36 10.43
CA ALA A 305 7.92 14.60 10.03
C ALA A 305 7.10 15.40 9.00
N ILE A 306 6.40 14.72 8.07
CA ILE A 306 5.46 15.36 7.13
C ILE A 306 4.31 16.00 7.93
N TYR A 307 3.75 15.28 8.90
CA TYR A 307 2.67 15.80 9.73
C TYR A 307 3.09 17.06 10.49
N GLU A 308 4.23 17.02 11.18
CA GLU A 308 4.79 18.15 11.93
C GLU A 308 5.12 19.35 11.04
N SER A 309 5.65 19.10 9.83
CA SER A 309 6.10 20.17 8.93
C SER A 309 4.94 20.89 8.22
N PHE A 310 3.82 20.21 7.96
CA PHE A 310 2.78 20.73 7.06
C PHE A 310 1.36 20.73 7.62
N PHE A 311 1.06 19.91 8.63
CA PHE A 311 -0.31 19.67 9.09
C PHE A 311 -0.59 20.22 10.50
N VAL A 312 0.45 20.51 11.28
CA VAL A 312 0.30 21.22 12.55
C VAL A 312 -0.08 22.67 12.27
N ILE A 313 -1.15 23.12 12.91
CA ILE A 313 -1.50 24.54 12.97
C ILE A 313 -0.76 25.08 14.17
N ASP A 314 0.24 25.94 13.97
CA ASP A 314 0.80 26.72 15.08
C ASP A 314 -0.36 27.47 15.74
N GLN A 315 -0.67 27.13 16.99
CA GLN A 315 -1.49 27.99 17.82
C GLN A 315 -0.63 29.24 18.06
N VAL A 316 -0.88 30.27 17.26
CA VAL A 316 -0.35 31.61 17.51
C VAL A 316 -0.88 32.02 18.89
N THR A 317 -0.03 31.90 19.91
CA THR A 317 -0.16 32.59 21.20
C THR A 317 -0.01 34.08 21.01
#